data_AF-A0A517WL49-F1
#
_entry.id   AF-A0A517WL49-F1
#
_cell.length_a   1.000
_cell.length_b   1.000
_cell.length_c   1.000
_cell.angle_alpha   90.00
_cell.angle_beta   90.00
_cell.angle_gamma   90.00
#
_symmetry.space_group_name_H-M   'P 1'
#
loop_
_entity.id
_entity.type
_entity.pdbx_description
1 polymer ?
#
loop_
_entity_poly.entity_id
_entity_poly.type
_entity_poly.pdbx_seq_one_letter_code
_entity_poly.pdbx_strand_id
1 'polypeptide(L)'
;MSFEWLTEWLPFTFYYLMALLLFLANFAAWASILFLIPGNWIMVLLSALFYLFMPEESGKGISLTVLVIAILLAGLGELVEALGSSAGAAKKGASRRAMILALLGTFLLSVMGATVATPVFPPVGTVVGAILGGAVGAYLGAYLGEAWKGNLDVDRMEISRAAFVGRLLGVVGKLAIGVVILVMLTIDSLI
;
A
#
# COMPACT_ATOMS: atom_id res chain seq x y z
N MET A 1 17.25 -4.71 26.69
CA MET A 1 16.80 -3.66 27.62
C MET A 1 15.29 -3.59 27.47
N SER A 2 14.59 -4.43 28.23
CA SER A 2 13.13 -4.51 28.24
C SER A 2 12.58 -3.20 28.82
N PHE A 3 11.45 -2.72 28.30
CA PHE A 3 10.77 -1.51 28.77
C PHE A 3 10.03 -1.73 30.11
N GLU A 4 10.61 -2.54 31.01
CA GLU A 4 10.03 -2.95 32.29
C GLU A 4 9.76 -1.74 33.21
N TRP A 5 10.65 -0.75 33.22
CA TRP A 5 10.47 0.45 34.05
C TRP A 5 9.32 1.37 33.60
N LEU A 6 8.91 1.34 32.32
CA LEU A 6 7.74 2.10 31.83
C LEU A 6 6.42 1.40 32.19
N THR A 7 6.44 0.07 32.29
CA THR A 7 5.26 -0.74 32.62
C THR A 7 4.97 -0.77 34.12
N GLU A 8 5.97 -0.59 34.97
CA GLU A 8 5.80 -0.59 36.43
C GLU A 8 5.02 0.62 37.00
N TRP A 9 5.03 1.78 36.32
CA TRP A 9 4.45 3.02 36.88
C TRP A 9 3.06 3.40 36.33
N LEU A 10 2.70 2.96 35.11
CA LEU A 10 1.41 3.26 34.42
C LEU A 10 1.01 2.13 33.43
N PRO A 11 0.85 0.87 33.87
CA PRO A 11 0.76 -0.32 33.00
C PRO A 11 -0.39 -0.25 31.98
N PHE A 12 -1.59 0.14 32.44
CA PHE A 12 -2.77 0.24 31.59
C PHE A 12 -2.61 1.35 30.54
N THR A 13 -2.25 2.55 30.97
CA THR A 13 -2.17 3.74 30.11
C THR A 13 -1.07 3.63 29.07
N PHE A 14 0.06 3.01 29.43
CA PHE A 14 1.18 2.77 28.51
C PHE A 14 0.80 1.82 27.37
N TYR A 15 0.08 0.74 27.67
CA TYR A 15 -0.38 -0.20 26.65
C TYR A 15 -1.28 0.47 25.60
N TYR A 16 -2.32 1.20 26.04
CA TYR A 16 -3.22 1.89 25.11
C TYR A 16 -2.53 2.99 24.31
N LEU A 17 -1.53 3.67 24.89
CA LEU A 17 -0.69 4.59 24.14
C LEU A 17 0.06 3.87 23.03
N MET A 18 0.66 2.71 23.32
CA MET A 18 1.38 1.91 22.32
C MET A 18 0.45 1.37 21.23
N ALA A 19 -0.74 0.89 21.61
CA ALA A 19 -1.76 0.43 20.65
C ALA A 19 -2.26 1.58 19.75
N LEU A 20 -2.44 2.78 20.30
CA LEU A 20 -2.77 3.98 19.53
C LEU A 20 -1.64 4.35 18.54
N LEU A 21 -0.38 4.31 19.00
CA LEU A 21 0.77 4.58 18.13
C LEU A 21 0.89 3.53 17.02
N LEU A 22 0.64 2.26 17.33
CA LEU A 22 0.58 1.19 16.34
C LEU A 22 -0.51 1.46 15.30
N PHE A 23 -1.73 1.82 15.73
CA PHE A 23 -2.82 2.17 14.81
C PHE A 23 -2.42 3.32 13.88
N LEU A 24 -1.85 4.40 14.41
CA LEU A 24 -1.41 5.55 13.61
C LEU A 24 -0.31 5.16 12.62
N ALA A 25 0.66 4.34 13.05
CA ALA A 25 1.73 3.85 12.20
C ALA A 25 1.20 2.92 11.09
N ASN A 26 0.26 2.03 11.42
CA ASN A 26 -0.39 1.14 10.45
C ASN A 26 -1.27 1.93 9.47
N PHE A 27 -1.98 2.95 9.93
CA PHE A 27 -2.75 3.84 9.06
C PHE A 27 -1.85 4.60 8.09
N ALA A 28 -0.70 5.11 8.56
CA ALA A 28 0.31 5.73 7.69
C ALA A 28 0.90 4.73 6.69
N ALA A 29 1.20 3.50 7.13
CA ALA A 29 1.64 2.42 6.25
C ALA A 29 0.59 2.09 5.18
N TRP A 30 -0.69 2.01 5.54
CA TRP A 30 -1.79 1.82 4.60
C TRP A 30 -1.88 2.97 3.58
N ALA A 31 -1.81 4.22 4.03
CA ALA A 31 -1.83 5.39 3.14
C ALA A 31 -0.62 5.41 2.17
N SER A 32 0.54 4.90 2.61
CA SER A 32 1.76 4.85 1.80
C SER A 32 1.64 3.98 0.53
N ILE A 33 0.66 3.06 0.47
CA ILE A 33 0.37 2.21 -0.70
C ILE A 33 0.11 3.04 -1.96
N LEU A 34 -0.47 4.24 -1.81
CA LEU A 34 -0.72 5.19 -2.89
C LEU A 34 0.56 5.57 -3.68
N PHE A 35 1.71 5.47 -3.02
CA PHE A 35 3.03 5.88 -3.51
C PHE A 35 3.96 4.69 -3.83
N LEU A 36 3.39 3.53 -4.15
CA LEU A 36 4.10 2.27 -4.47
C LEU A 36 4.90 1.66 -3.30
N ILE A 37 4.64 2.07 -2.06
CA ILE A 37 5.27 1.47 -0.88
C ILE A 37 4.50 0.19 -0.51
N PRO A 38 5.18 -0.91 -0.10
CA PRO A 38 4.53 -2.16 0.34
C PRO A 38 3.89 -2.02 1.72
N GLY A 39 2.90 -1.13 1.85
CA GLY A 39 2.28 -0.74 3.11
C GLY A 39 1.67 -1.91 3.91
N ASN A 40 1.09 -2.90 3.23
CA ASN A 40 0.55 -4.09 3.90
C ASN A 40 1.63 -4.89 4.62
N TRP A 41 2.83 -5.01 4.05
CA TRP A 41 3.97 -5.67 4.70
C TRP A 41 4.52 -4.85 5.86
N ILE A 42 4.52 -3.52 5.74
CA ILE A 42 4.90 -2.64 6.85
C ILE A 42 3.91 -2.82 8.01
N MET A 43 2.61 -2.90 7.76
CA MET A 43 1.61 -3.17 8.80
C MET A 43 1.85 -4.50 9.52
N VAL A 44 2.14 -5.56 8.75
CA VAL A 44 2.50 -6.88 9.29
C VAL A 44 3.77 -6.79 10.16
N LEU A 45 4.81 -6.13 9.67
CA LEU A 45 6.08 -5.97 10.40
C LEU A 45 5.88 -5.23 11.72
N LEU A 46 5.21 -4.08 11.69
CA LEU A 46 4.95 -3.27 12.89
C LEU A 46 4.13 -4.05 13.92
N SER A 47 3.16 -4.83 13.45
CA SER A 47 2.30 -5.65 14.31
C SER A 47 3.03 -6.87 14.87
N ALA A 48 3.95 -7.47 14.11
CA ALA A 48 4.83 -8.52 14.61
C ALA A 48 5.78 -7.98 15.70
N LEU A 49 6.32 -6.77 15.50
CA LEU A 49 7.12 -6.11 16.54
C LEU A 49 6.28 -5.82 17.78
N PHE A 50 5.04 -5.36 17.61
CA PHE A 50 4.11 -5.17 18.73
C PHE A 50 3.85 -6.47 19.48
N TYR A 51 3.57 -7.58 18.78
CA TYR A 51 3.42 -8.90 19.39
C TYR A 51 4.65 -9.35 20.19
N LEU A 52 5.86 -9.06 19.71
CA LEU A 52 7.10 -9.47 20.38
C LEU A 52 7.45 -8.61 21.60
N PHE A 53 7.16 -7.31 21.55
CA PHE A 53 7.57 -6.36 22.59
C PHE A 53 6.46 -5.98 23.56
N MET A 54 5.22 -6.33 23.25
CA MET A 54 4.04 -6.08 24.07
C MET A 54 3.39 -7.42 24.46
N PRO A 55 3.83 -8.04 25.57
CA PRO A 55 3.28 -9.31 26.03
C PRO A 55 1.78 -9.21 26.31
N GLU A 56 1.05 -10.32 26.14
CA GLU A 56 -0.36 -10.42 26.47
C GLU A 56 -0.60 -10.28 27.98
N GLU A 57 -0.74 -9.04 28.44
CA GLU A 57 -1.15 -8.72 29.80
C GLU A 57 -2.68 -8.68 29.84
N SER A 58 -3.31 -9.57 30.63
CA SER A 58 -4.77 -9.59 30.84
C SER A 58 -5.62 -9.95 29.61
N GLY A 59 -5.08 -10.79 28.70
CA GLY A 59 -5.79 -11.29 27.52
C GLY A 59 -5.82 -10.34 26.32
N LYS A 60 -5.10 -9.21 26.41
CA LYS A 60 -5.02 -8.20 25.36
C LYS A 60 -3.75 -8.34 24.54
N GLY A 61 -3.87 -8.30 23.21
CA GLY A 61 -2.68 -8.35 22.36
C GLY A 61 -2.94 -8.94 20.98
N ILE A 62 -1.99 -8.71 20.08
CA ILE A 62 -2.08 -9.24 18.73
C ILE A 62 -1.87 -10.75 18.77
N SER A 63 -2.89 -11.52 18.49
CA SER A 63 -2.82 -12.96 18.41
C SER A 63 -1.96 -13.40 17.22
N LEU A 64 -1.26 -14.52 17.39
CA LEU A 64 -0.50 -15.16 16.31
C LEU A 64 -1.41 -15.52 15.12
N THR A 65 -2.67 -15.88 15.38
CA THR A 65 -3.66 -16.20 14.35
C THR A 65 -3.95 -14.99 13.44
N VAL A 66 -4.23 -13.82 14.02
CA VAL A 66 -4.48 -12.60 13.24
C VAL A 66 -3.22 -12.20 12.48
N LEU A 67 -2.02 -12.35 13.07
CA LEU A 67 -0.76 -12.05 12.39
C LEU A 67 -0.53 -12.95 11.17
N VAL A 68 -0.82 -14.25 11.27
CA VAL A 68 -0.73 -15.19 10.13
C VAL A 68 -1.74 -14.82 9.04
N ILE A 69 -2.98 -14.50 9.40
CA ILE A 69 -3.98 -14.05 8.42
C ILE A 69 -3.54 -12.75 7.75
N ALA A 70 -2.98 -11.80 8.50
CA ALA A 70 -2.46 -10.55 7.95
C ALA A 70 -1.32 -10.78 6.96
N ILE A 71 -0.41 -11.74 7.22
CA ILE A 71 0.65 -12.14 6.28
C ILE A 71 0.04 -12.67 4.97
N LEU A 72 -0.94 -13.57 5.06
CA LEU A 72 -1.60 -14.14 3.88
C LEU A 72 -2.32 -13.07 3.05
N LEU A 73 -3.04 -12.16 3.72
CA LEU A 73 -3.71 -11.03 3.08
C LEU A 73 -2.71 -10.05 2.48
N ALA A 74 -1.59 -9.76 3.15
CA ALA A 74 -0.54 -8.89 2.61
C ALA A 74 0.03 -9.47 1.30
N GLY A 75 0.32 -10.78 1.29
CA GLY A 75 0.72 -11.49 0.08
C GLY A 75 -0.34 -11.45 -1.03
N LEU A 76 -1.62 -11.65 -0.68
CA LEU A 76 -2.72 -11.53 -1.64
C LEU A 76 -2.83 -10.10 -2.21
N GLY A 77 -2.64 -9.07 -1.39
CA GLY A 77 -2.66 -7.67 -1.82
C GLY A 77 -1.54 -7.35 -2.81
N GLU A 78 -0.32 -7.84 -2.59
CA GLU A 78 0.77 -7.71 -3.56
C GLU A 78 0.47 -8.46 -4.85
N LEU A 79 -0.11 -9.66 -4.76
CA LEU A 79 -0.51 -10.42 -5.93
C LEU A 79 -1.56 -9.67 -6.76
N VAL A 80 -2.58 -9.11 -6.13
CA VAL A 80 -3.62 -8.30 -6.80
C VAL A 80 -3.01 -7.10 -7.50
N GLU A 81 -2.09 -6.36 -6.86
CA GLU A 81 -1.44 -5.21 -7.48
C GLU A 81 -0.51 -5.60 -8.63
N ALA A 82 0.26 -6.69 -8.49
CA ALA A 82 1.16 -7.19 -9.52
C ALA A 82 0.38 -7.67 -10.76
N LEU A 83 -0.70 -8.42 -10.55
CA LEU A 83 -1.58 -8.90 -11.62
C LEU A 83 -2.33 -7.76 -12.31
N GLY A 84 -2.78 -6.75 -11.55
CA GLY A 84 -3.38 -5.55 -12.11
C GLY A 84 -2.39 -4.77 -12.96
N SER A 85 -1.31 -4.28 -12.36
CA SER A 85 -0.45 -3.25 -12.94
C SER A 85 0.44 -3.75 -14.08
N SER A 86 0.95 -4.99 -13.99
CA SER A 86 1.98 -5.48 -14.91
C SER A 86 1.48 -6.56 -15.87
N ALA A 87 0.55 -7.42 -15.45
CA ALA A 87 0.12 -8.54 -16.30
C ALA A 87 -0.73 -8.09 -17.50
N GLY A 88 -1.55 -7.04 -17.35
CA GLY A 88 -2.35 -6.49 -18.45
C GLY A 88 -1.47 -5.93 -19.58
N ALA A 89 -0.49 -5.10 -19.24
CA ALA A 89 0.43 -4.52 -20.21
C ALA A 89 1.40 -5.57 -20.80
N ALA A 90 1.92 -6.48 -19.97
CA ALA A 90 2.83 -7.54 -20.43
C ALA A 90 2.15 -8.49 -21.44
N LYS A 91 0.88 -8.86 -21.22
CA LYS A 91 0.09 -9.66 -22.18
C LYS A 91 -0.08 -8.98 -23.54
N LYS A 92 0.02 -7.65 -23.59
CA LYS A 92 -0.05 -6.84 -24.81
C LYS A 92 1.32 -6.58 -25.44
N GLY A 93 2.38 -7.26 -24.97
CA GLY A 93 3.73 -7.14 -25.53
C GLY A 93 4.50 -5.92 -25.03
N ALA A 94 4.12 -5.34 -23.89
CA ALA A 94 4.82 -4.22 -23.29
C ALA A 94 6.31 -4.51 -23.10
N SER A 95 7.14 -3.56 -23.51
CA SER A 95 8.58 -3.63 -23.33
C SER A 95 8.99 -3.36 -21.90
N ARG A 96 10.21 -3.79 -21.57
CA ARG A 96 10.83 -3.48 -20.27
C ARG A 96 10.95 -1.97 -20.03
N ARG A 97 11.16 -1.17 -21.09
CA ARG A 97 11.23 0.30 -21.00
C ARG A 97 9.88 0.89 -20.64
N ALA A 98 8.79 0.41 -21.26
CA ALA A 98 7.43 0.80 -20.92
C ALA A 98 7.08 0.45 -19.46
N MET A 99 7.44 -0.74 -18.98
CA MET A 99 7.20 -1.12 -17.59
C MET A 99 7.94 -0.22 -16.59
N ILE A 100 9.22 0.06 -16.82
CA ILE A 100 10.02 0.93 -15.94
C ILE A 100 9.47 2.36 -15.93
N LEU A 101 9.19 2.92 -17.11
CA LEU A 101 8.67 4.28 -17.21
C LEU A 101 7.25 4.39 -16.67
N ALA A 102 6.42 3.35 -16.78
CA ALA A 102 5.10 3.31 -16.15
C ALA A 102 5.21 3.39 -14.63
N LEU A 103 6.14 2.65 -14.01
CA LEU A 103 6.38 2.71 -12.56
C LEU A 103 6.86 4.11 -12.12
N LEU A 104 7.82 4.68 -12.85
CA LEU A 104 8.32 6.04 -12.56
C LEU A 104 7.23 7.09 -12.74
N GLY A 105 6.50 7.02 -13.84
CA GLY A 105 5.37 7.91 -14.13
C GLY A 105 4.31 7.80 -13.04
N THR A 106 3.97 6.57 -12.62
CA THR A 106 3.04 6.31 -11.52
C THR A 106 3.50 7.03 -10.26
N PHE A 107 4.74 6.83 -9.83
CA PHE A 107 5.25 7.45 -8.60
C PHE A 107 5.17 8.98 -8.66
N LEU A 108 5.71 9.57 -9.74
CA LEU A 108 5.78 11.03 -9.90
C LEU A 108 4.39 11.65 -9.96
N LEU A 109 3.49 11.09 -10.77
CA LEU A 109 2.15 11.64 -10.94
C LEU A 109 1.22 11.28 -9.78
N SER A 110 1.45 10.19 -9.03
CA SER A 110 0.78 9.96 -7.75
C SER A 110 1.10 11.10 -6.76
N VAL A 111 2.38 11.46 -6.62
CA VAL A 111 2.79 12.53 -5.71
C VAL A 111 2.26 13.89 -6.18
N MET A 112 2.39 14.21 -7.48
CA MET A 112 1.86 15.45 -8.04
C MET A 112 0.34 15.52 -7.91
N GLY A 113 -0.36 14.43 -8.25
CA GLY A 113 -1.82 14.34 -8.17
C GLY A 113 -2.32 14.53 -6.74
N ALA A 114 -1.69 13.87 -5.77
CA ALA A 114 -1.96 14.08 -4.36
C ALA A 114 -1.75 15.54 -3.96
N THR A 115 -0.62 16.13 -4.33
CA THR A 115 -0.24 17.51 -3.96
C THR A 115 -1.23 18.54 -4.53
N VAL A 116 -1.65 18.37 -5.79
CA VAL A 116 -2.59 19.28 -6.46
C VAL A 116 -4.02 19.13 -5.92
N ALA A 117 -4.46 17.90 -5.64
CA ALA A 117 -5.83 17.64 -5.22
C ALA A 117 -6.05 17.82 -3.70
N THR A 118 -4.99 17.75 -2.88
CA THR A 118 -5.09 17.90 -1.42
C THR A 118 -5.72 19.23 -1.00
N PRO A 119 -5.29 20.41 -1.48
CA PRO A 119 -5.86 21.70 -1.07
C PRO A 119 -7.35 21.86 -1.38
N VAL A 120 -7.87 21.12 -2.37
CA VAL A 120 -9.27 21.21 -2.79
C VAL A 120 -10.19 20.49 -1.81
N PHE A 121 -9.80 19.29 -1.34
CA PHE A 121 -10.66 18.48 -0.48
C PHE A 121 -9.90 17.46 0.40
N PRO A 122 -9.16 17.85 1.44
CA PRO A 122 -8.45 16.91 2.31
C PRO A 122 -9.42 16.06 3.15
N PRO A 123 -9.12 14.77 3.46
CA PRO A 123 -8.04 13.92 2.94
C PRO A 123 -8.39 13.19 1.62
N VAL A 124 -9.65 13.26 1.19
CA VAL A 124 -10.17 12.52 0.02
C VAL A 124 -9.46 12.92 -1.27
N GLY A 125 -9.18 14.22 -1.44
CA GLY A 125 -8.43 14.78 -2.55
C GLY A 125 -7.02 14.18 -2.66
N THR A 126 -6.34 13.95 -1.54
CA THR A 126 -5.03 13.28 -1.53
C THR A 126 -5.12 11.87 -2.10
N VAL A 127 -6.10 11.08 -1.64
CA VAL A 127 -6.30 9.69 -2.07
C VAL A 127 -6.69 9.63 -3.55
N VAL A 128 -7.72 10.38 -3.94
CA VAL A 128 -8.21 10.41 -5.33
C VAL A 128 -7.13 10.94 -6.28
N GLY A 129 -6.45 12.02 -5.90
CA GLY A 129 -5.36 12.61 -6.66
C GLY A 129 -4.20 11.65 -6.84
N ALA A 130 -3.80 10.91 -5.80
CA ALA A 130 -2.74 9.91 -5.90
C ALA A 130 -3.13 8.74 -6.81
N ILE A 131 -4.35 8.21 -6.68
CA ILE A 131 -4.82 7.08 -7.50
C ILE A 131 -4.91 7.48 -8.97
N LEU A 132 -5.58 8.59 -9.28
CA LEU A 132 -5.76 9.06 -10.65
C LEU A 132 -4.43 9.52 -11.26
N GLY A 133 -3.64 10.29 -10.51
CA GLY A 133 -2.32 10.72 -10.93
C GLY A 133 -1.41 9.53 -11.24
N GLY A 134 -1.37 8.53 -10.34
CA GLY A 134 -0.62 7.30 -10.55
C GLY A 134 -1.07 6.53 -11.80
N ALA A 135 -2.38 6.42 -12.04
CA ALA A 135 -2.90 5.76 -13.24
C ALA A 135 -2.52 6.49 -14.53
N VAL A 136 -2.67 7.82 -14.57
CA VAL A 136 -2.23 8.66 -15.69
C VAL A 136 -0.72 8.53 -15.89
N GLY A 137 0.06 8.46 -14.81
CA GLY A 137 1.49 8.25 -14.88
C GLY A 137 1.89 6.89 -15.42
N ALA A 138 1.19 5.83 -15.06
CA ALA A 138 1.37 4.51 -15.64
C ALA A 138 1.12 4.55 -17.16
N TYR A 139 0.04 5.21 -17.59
CA TYR A 139 -0.33 5.37 -18.99
C TYR A 139 0.75 6.09 -19.80
N LEU A 140 1.13 7.30 -19.33
CA LEU A 140 2.10 8.15 -20.03
C LEU A 140 3.49 7.50 -20.04
N GLY A 141 3.90 6.91 -18.91
CA GLY A 141 5.16 6.19 -18.81
C GLY A 141 5.23 4.99 -19.76
N ALA A 142 4.17 4.19 -19.81
CA ALA A 142 4.09 3.08 -20.77
C ALA A 142 4.14 3.57 -22.23
N TYR A 143 3.42 4.65 -22.54
CA TYR A 143 3.37 5.21 -23.89
C TYR A 143 4.75 5.69 -24.34
N LEU A 144 5.43 6.48 -23.48
CA LEU A 144 6.77 6.99 -23.73
C LEU A 144 7.80 5.87 -23.84
N GLY A 145 7.67 4.81 -23.04
CA GLY A 145 8.58 3.67 -23.11
C GLY A 145 8.45 2.85 -24.39
N GLU A 146 7.23 2.65 -24.89
CA GLU A 146 7.04 2.04 -26.22
C GLU A 146 7.49 2.97 -27.34
N ALA A 147 7.23 4.28 -27.21
CA ALA A 147 7.70 5.27 -28.17
C ALA A 147 9.23 5.28 -28.26
N TRP A 148 9.92 5.20 -27.12
CA TRP A 148 11.37 5.11 -27.06
C TRP A 148 11.92 3.78 -27.58
N LYS A 149 11.22 2.67 -27.38
CA LYS A 149 11.62 1.40 -28.02
C LYS A 149 11.49 1.47 -29.54
N GLY A 150 10.55 2.25 -30.05
CA GLY A 150 10.34 2.41 -31.49
C GLY A 150 9.65 1.21 -32.14
N ASN A 151 9.10 0.27 -31.36
CA ASN A 151 8.43 -0.90 -31.89
C ASN A 151 7.12 -0.49 -32.58
N LEU A 152 6.93 -0.90 -33.84
CA LEU A 152 5.73 -0.62 -34.63
C LEU A 152 4.77 -1.81 -34.64
N ASP A 153 5.22 -3.00 -34.22
CA ASP A 153 4.43 -4.24 -34.23
C ASP A 153 3.42 -4.33 -33.07
N VAL A 154 3.43 -3.34 -32.16
CA VAL A 154 2.56 -3.31 -30.98
C VAL A 154 1.73 -2.04 -30.95
N ASP A 155 0.47 -2.18 -30.54
CA ASP A 155 -0.37 -1.03 -30.27
C ASP A 155 0.01 -0.41 -28.91
N ARG A 156 0.77 0.68 -28.98
CA ARG A 156 1.23 1.44 -27.82
C ARG A 156 0.06 2.01 -27.01
N MET A 157 -1.03 2.40 -27.68
CA MET A 157 -2.23 2.93 -27.05
C MET A 157 -2.90 1.85 -26.20
N GLU A 158 -2.98 0.64 -26.74
CA GLU A 158 -3.54 -0.50 -26.02
C GLU A 158 -2.70 -0.89 -24.80
N ILE A 159 -1.36 -0.93 -24.94
CA ILE A 159 -0.43 -1.17 -23.83
C ILE A 159 -0.61 -0.12 -22.72
N SER A 160 -0.67 1.16 -23.08
CA SER A 160 -0.84 2.25 -22.12
C SER A 160 -2.19 2.21 -21.41
N ARG A 161 -3.29 1.90 -22.12
CA ARG A 161 -4.61 1.70 -21.51
C ARG A 161 -4.62 0.52 -20.55
N ALA A 162 -3.95 -0.57 -20.91
CA ALA A 162 -3.81 -1.73 -20.02
C ALA A 162 -3.02 -1.38 -18.76
N ALA A 163 -1.94 -0.58 -18.87
CA ALA A 163 -1.18 -0.08 -17.71
C ALA A 163 -2.02 0.84 -16.81
N PHE A 164 -2.83 1.73 -17.40
CA PHE A 164 -3.74 2.62 -16.68
C PHE A 164 -4.77 1.84 -15.85
N VAL A 165 -5.54 0.97 -16.51
CA VAL A 165 -6.60 0.18 -15.88
C VAL A 165 -5.99 -0.78 -14.85
N GLY A 166 -4.86 -1.37 -15.21
CA GLY A 166 -4.09 -2.24 -14.33
C GLY A 166 -3.68 -1.56 -13.03
N ARG A 167 -3.15 -0.33 -13.13
CA ARG A 167 -2.76 0.46 -11.96
C ARG A 167 -3.95 0.83 -11.09
N LEU A 168 -5.07 1.28 -11.69
CA LEU A 168 -6.28 1.62 -10.94
C LEU A 168 -6.81 0.41 -10.15
N LEU A 169 -7.05 -0.70 -10.83
CA LEU A 169 -7.64 -1.89 -10.20
C LEU A 169 -6.68 -2.50 -9.17
N GLY A 170 -5.39 -2.54 -9.47
CA GLY A 170 -4.37 -3.07 -8.56
C GLY A 170 -4.29 -2.30 -7.24
N VAL A 171 -4.22 -0.96 -7.30
CA VAL A 171 -4.14 -0.12 -6.10
C VAL A 171 -5.43 -0.18 -5.29
N VAL A 172 -6.59 -0.09 -5.94
CA VAL A 172 -7.88 -0.14 -5.24
C VAL A 172 -8.05 -1.49 -4.54
N GLY A 173 -7.74 -2.59 -5.21
CA GLY A 173 -7.78 -3.92 -4.61
C GLY A 173 -6.82 -4.07 -3.43
N LYS A 174 -5.58 -3.59 -3.58
CA LYS A 174 -4.58 -3.64 -2.51
C LYS A 174 -4.97 -2.77 -1.30
N LEU A 175 -5.53 -1.59 -1.53
CA LEU A 175 -6.04 -0.71 -0.47
C LEU A 175 -7.20 -1.36 0.27
N ALA A 176 -8.14 -1.99 -0.44
CA ALA A 176 -9.28 -2.68 0.17
C ALA A 176 -8.82 -3.83 1.09
N ILE A 177 -7.88 -4.65 0.61
CA ILE A 177 -7.25 -5.69 1.44
C ILE A 177 -6.52 -5.07 2.63
N GLY A 178 -5.81 -3.96 2.41
CA GLY A 178 -5.11 -3.23 3.47
C GLY A 178 -6.05 -2.70 4.56
N VAL A 179 -7.27 -2.26 4.23
CA VAL A 179 -8.28 -1.87 5.23
C VAL A 179 -8.67 -3.06 6.10
N VAL A 180 -8.86 -4.25 5.51
CA VAL A 180 -9.18 -5.46 6.28
C VAL A 180 -8.04 -5.78 7.26
N ILE A 181 -6.80 -5.75 6.79
CA ILE A 181 -5.61 -5.97 7.64
C ILE A 181 -5.57 -4.94 8.78
N LEU A 182 -5.72 -3.65 8.47
CA LEU A 182 -5.69 -2.57 9.45
C LEU A 182 -6.76 -2.74 10.53
N VAL A 183 -8.00 -3.01 10.13
CA VAL A 183 -9.12 -3.19 11.07
C VAL A 183 -8.89 -4.41 11.96
N MET A 184 -8.49 -5.54 11.39
CA MET A 184 -8.22 -6.76 12.16
C MET A 184 -7.12 -6.53 13.22
N LEU A 185 -5.98 -5.97 12.81
CA LEU A 185 -4.85 -5.69 13.72
C LEU A 185 -5.21 -4.66 14.79
N THR A 186 -6.03 -3.67 14.45
CA THR A 186 -6.46 -2.64 15.40
C THR A 186 -7.40 -3.23 16.44
N ILE A 187 -8.36 -4.06 16.04
CA ILE A 187 -9.29 -4.73 16.97
C ILE A 187 -8.50 -5.65 17.90
N ASP A 188 -7.66 -6.52 17.34
CA ASP A 188 -6.90 -7.52 18.10
C ASP A 188 -5.90 -6.87 19.07
N SER A 189 -5.33 -5.71 18.73
CA SER A 189 -4.45 -4.99 19.67
C SER A 189 -5.19 -4.36 20.85
N LEU A 190 -6.52 -4.29 20.86
CA LEU A 190 -7.32 -3.66 21.92
C LEU A 190 -8.06 -4.65 22.82
N ILE A 191 -8.34 -5.85 22.33
CA ILE A 191 -9.05 -6.92 23.05
C ILE A 191 -8.06 -7.96 23.53
#